data_AF-A0A7S2ISG4-F1
#
_entry.id   AF-A0A7S2ISG4-F1
#
_cell.length_a   1.000
_cell.length_b   1.000
_cell.length_c   1.000
_cell.angle_alpha   90.00
_cell.angle_beta   90.00
_cell.angle_gamma   90.00
#
_symmetry.space_group_name_H-M   'P 1'
#
loop_
_entity.id
_entity.type
_entity.pdbx_description
1 polymer ?
#
loop_
_entity_poly.entity_id
_entity_poly.type
_entity_poly.pdbx_seq_one_letter_code
_entity_poly.pdbx_strand_id
1 'polypeptide(L)'
;FLLFSICVAWASQPRRAGTSNMNGRYSVASGGRQDVPFNDDYASKGHEYFDVWAPEIATHYGEVFWTDQGNQPLPNSIVERFKGKVMAITGYEMDQVMVQPVGHPGVNPEQDVSVPINWAYNHHYMAWMTGEHSTMQKVDALMDDPMAHGAETKWIAVDMPSATTRSHTNAPTAQMFSEGNGGESRKSFHGYPNGYAQLIDSPTEWHITPMQVDTRNRDCGATPADIGRCTRFQAGPEPKQAHFGRKPPPGGFNYSGVLECPCNSRYGGDPLIYGDTKTKAVVNDYAAVTSGTCSARQQIGSAAECFRVVPTIGINATKFTNRTVADPKLPPACSVVREGNGSATIYFNSAGKAQCTSGTKQQGTSTTSRVGVKFELSLDSKDTFKRSPPGKYCSQNRAGVLREFKTASDSMSDAIKAQTQCEQYCFTEADCWGCSVDCRSA
;
A
#
# COMPACT_ATOMS: atom_id res chain seq x y z
N PHE A 1 20.45 25.84 22.43
CA PHE A 1 18.99 26.07 22.42
C PHE A 1 18.33 24.82 21.85
N LEU A 2 17.90 23.90 22.72
CA LEU A 2 17.03 22.80 22.29
C LEU A 2 15.60 23.34 22.23
N LEU A 3 15.01 23.36 21.03
CA LEU A 3 13.57 23.51 20.88
C LEU A 3 12.92 22.16 21.18
N PHE A 4 12.16 22.08 22.27
CA PHE A 4 11.16 21.03 22.45
C PHE A 4 9.89 21.47 21.73
N SER A 5 9.43 20.65 20.78
CA SER A 5 8.08 20.78 20.22
C SER A 5 7.11 20.20 21.24
N ILE A 6 6.34 21.05 21.91
CA ILE A 6 5.28 20.65 22.83
C ILE A 6 4.03 20.42 21.98
N CYS A 7 3.74 19.16 21.64
CA CYS A 7 2.42 18.78 21.15
C CYS A 7 1.46 18.82 22.34
N VAL A 8 0.69 19.89 22.48
CA VAL A 8 -0.38 19.95 23.49
C VAL A 8 -1.60 19.22 22.93
N ALA A 9 -1.80 17.97 23.33
CA ALA A 9 -3.05 17.25 23.11
C ALA A 9 -4.10 17.81 24.08
N TRP A 10 -4.96 18.72 23.61
CA TRP A 10 -6.09 19.22 24.39
C TRP A 10 -7.25 18.24 24.28
N ALA A 11 -7.70 17.74 25.43
CA ALA A 11 -8.82 16.82 25.54
C ALA A 11 -10.14 17.57 25.36
N SER A 12 -10.90 17.24 24.32
CA SER A 12 -12.33 17.57 24.26
C SER A 12 -13.06 16.83 25.38
N GLN A 13 -13.55 17.56 26.37
CA GLN A 13 -14.39 16.97 27.41
C GLN A 13 -15.70 16.45 26.79
N PRO A 14 -16.27 15.32 27.25
CA PRO A 14 -17.60 14.90 26.86
C PRO A 14 -18.59 16.03 27.15
N ARG A 15 -19.32 16.47 26.12
CA ARG A 15 -20.33 17.51 26.27
C ARG A 15 -21.49 16.91 27.08
N ARG A 16 -21.82 17.55 28.21
CA ARG A 16 -22.95 17.15 29.07
C ARG A 16 -24.28 17.26 28.30
N ALA A 17 -25.23 16.42 28.70
CA ALA A 17 -26.63 16.50 28.32
C ALA A 17 -27.16 17.96 28.40
N GLY A 18 -27.69 18.47 27.29
CA GLY A 18 -28.18 19.85 27.13
C GLY A 18 -27.66 20.59 25.90
N THR A 19 -26.69 20.05 25.17
CA THR A 19 -26.28 20.57 23.86
C THR A 19 -27.17 20.00 22.76
N SER A 20 -27.57 20.83 21.79
CA SER A 20 -28.22 20.36 20.55
C SER A 20 -27.38 19.29 19.86
N ASN A 21 -28.02 18.43 19.06
CA ASN A 21 -27.31 17.52 18.15
C ASN A 21 -26.26 18.29 17.32
N MET A 22 -25.19 17.60 16.91
CA MET A 22 -24.10 18.23 16.13
C MET A 22 -24.65 18.97 14.92
N ASN A 23 -25.69 18.42 14.28
CA ASN A 23 -26.29 18.97 13.07
C ASN A 23 -27.63 19.70 13.29
N GLY A 24 -28.01 19.96 14.54
CA GLY A 24 -29.29 20.61 14.88
C GLY A 24 -30.49 19.67 14.72
N ARG A 25 -31.62 20.22 14.25
CA ARG A 25 -32.88 19.47 14.13
C ARG A 25 -32.91 18.64 12.85
N TYR A 26 -33.27 17.37 12.95
CA TYR A 26 -33.40 16.49 11.79
C TYR A 26 -34.79 16.59 11.15
N SER A 27 -34.85 16.51 9.82
CA SER A 27 -36.07 16.11 9.12
C SER A 27 -36.11 14.58 9.08
N VAL A 28 -37.23 13.99 9.46
CA VAL A 28 -37.38 12.52 9.49
C VAL A 28 -38.37 12.09 8.42
N ALA A 29 -37.94 11.16 7.58
CA ALA A 29 -38.79 10.51 6.60
C ALA A 29 -39.18 9.10 7.06
N SER A 30 -40.45 8.71 6.88
CA SER A 30 -40.92 7.35 7.13
C SER A 30 -41.95 6.95 6.08
N GLY A 31 -41.57 5.99 5.22
CA GLY A 31 -42.33 5.68 4.01
C GLY A 31 -42.41 6.90 3.09
N GLY A 32 -43.61 7.24 2.61
CA GLY A 32 -43.85 8.41 1.77
C GLY A 32 -44.06 9.75 2.53
N ARG A 33 -43.85 9.78 3.85
CA ARG A 33 -44.05 10.99 4.68
C ARG A 33 -42.71 11.62 5.03
N GLN A 34 -42.60 12.94 4.88
CA GLN A 34 -41.49 13.77 5.36
C GLN A 34 -41.89 14.49 6.65
N ASP A 35 -40.90 14.99 7.40
CA ASP A 35 -41.07 15.70 8.67
C ASP A 35 -41.92 14.94 9.69
N VAL A 36 -41.80 13.61 9.70
CA VAL A 36 -42.47 12.76 10.67
C VAL A 36 -41.98 13.15 12.08
N PRO A 37 -42.89 13.40 13.04
CA PRO A 37 -42.48 13.70 14.40
C PRO A 37 -41.61 12.57 14.97
N PHE A 38 -40.37 12.90 15.27
CA PHE A 38 -39.41 12.01 15.89
C PHE A 38 -38.67 12.81 16.96
N ASN A 39 -38.49 12.22 18.14
CA ASN A 39 -37.69 12.84 19.18
C ASN A 39 -36.20 12.66 18.84
N ASP A 40 -35.62 13.67 18.20
CA ASP A 40 -34.21 13.79 17.91
C ASP A 40 -33.39 14.38 19.06
N ASP A 41 -34.00 14.71 20.21
CA ASP A 41 -33.29 15.10 21.42
C ASP A 41 -32.75 13.85 22.14
N TYR A 42 -31.60 13.37 21.69
CA TYR A 42 -30.92 12.21 22.28
C TYR A 42 -30.47 12.48 23.73
N ALA A 43 -30.19 13.73 24.08
CA ALA A 43 -29.84 14.10 25.45
C ALA A 43 -31.03 13.88 26.40
N SER A 44 -32.27 14.20 25.98
CA SER A 44 -33.48 13.90 26.78
C SER A 44 -33.69 12.41 27.06
N LYS A 45 -33.11 11.55 26.22
CA LYS A 45 -33.13 10.09 26.36
C LYS A 45 -31.95 9.55 27.19
N GLY A 46 -31.09 10.43 27.71
CA GLY A 46 -29.92 10.07 28.49
C GLY A 46 -28.70 9.64 27.67
N HIS A 47 -28.69 9.89 26.37
CA HIS A 47 -27.49 9.66 25.56
C HIS A 47 -26.45 10.78 25.79
N GLU A 48 -25.20 10.38 25.78
CA GLU A 48 -24.03 11.26 25.77
C GLU A 48 -23.32 11.08 24.42
N TYR A 49 -22.62 12.10 23.94
CA TYR A 49 -21.78 12.01 22.75
C TYR A 49 -20.40 12.63 22.98
N PHE A 50 -19.49 12.31 22.09
CA PHE A 50 -18.19 12.95 21.95
C PHE A 50 -17.88 13.06 20.47
N ASP A 51 -17.11 14.08 20.13
CA ASP A 51 -16.73 14.36 18.76
C ASP A 51 -15.28 13.93 18.53
N VAL A 52 -14.98 13.55 17.30
CA VAL A 52 -13.64 13.21 16.82
C VAL A 52 -13.42 13.84 15.45
N TRP A 53 -12.20 14.31 15.19
CA TRP A 53 -11.85 14.97 13.94
C TRP A 53 -10.75 14.24 13.20
N ALA A 54 -10.97 14.02 11.91
CA ALA A 54 -9.90 13.59 11.01
C ALA A 54 -8.85 14.70 10.86
N PRO A 55 -7.62 14.37 10.44
CA PRO A 55 -6.70 15.35 9.89
C PRO A 55 -7.33 16.16 8.76
N GLU A 56 -6.82 17.37 8.55
CA GLU A 56 -7.28 18.23 7.47
C GLU A 56 -7.00 17.59 6.10
N ILE A 57 -7.99 17.68 5.22
CA ILE A 57 -7.90 17.22 3.82
C ILE A 57 -7.85 18.46 2.92
N ALA A 58 -6.83 18.52 2.07
CA ALA A 58 -6.69 19.55 1.04
C ALA A 58 -6.65 18.90 -0.34
N THR A 59 -7.56 19.33 -1.22
CA THR A 59 -7.77 18.75 -2.55
C THR A 59 -7.89 19.83 -3.62
N HIS A 60 -7.72 19.41 -4.87
CA HIS A 60 -8.03 20.22 -6.05
C HIS A 60 -9.37 19.80 -6.64
N TYR A 61 -10.01 20.71 -7.38
CA TYR A 61 -11.24 20.38 -8.11
C TYR A 61 -11.09 19.09 -8.94
N GLY A 62 -12.04 18.19 -8.77
CA GLY A 62 -12.10 16.87 -9.41
C GLY A 62 -11.19 15.81 -8.80
N GLU A 63 -10.36 16.14 -7.80
CA GLU A 63 -9.49 15.19 -7.11
C GLU A 63 -10.28 14.22 -6.23
N VAL A 64 -9.88 12.95 -6.27
CA VAL A 64 -10.39 11.91 -5.38
C VAL A 64 -9.41 11.76 -4.25
N PHE A 65 -9.86 12.13 -3.07
CA PHE A 65 -9.15 11.81 -1.86
C PHE A 65 -9.69 10.51 -1.31
N TRP A 66 -9.00 9.40 -1.58
CA TRP A 66 -9.30 8.11 -0.97
C TRP A 66 -8.07 7.62 -0.23
N THR A 67 -7.93 8.07 1.01
CA THR A 67 -6.68 7.90 1.73
C THR A 67 -6.93 7.71 3.21
N ASP A 68 -6.34 6.64 3.72
CA ASP A 68 -6.24 6.34 5.14
C ASP A 68 -5.67 7.53 5.93
N GLN A 69 -6.38 7.97 6.96
CA GLN A 69 -5.96 9.12 7.79
C GLN A 69 -5.14 8.72 9.02
N GLY A 70 -4.71 7.46 9.11
CA GLY A 70 -3.98 6.92 10.26
C GLY A 70 -4.81 6.90 11.54
N ASN A 71 -4.14 6.52 12.62
CA ASN A 71 -4.77 6.44 13.94
C ASN A 71 -4.86 7.81 14.57
N GLN A 72 -6.05 8.14 15.04
CA GLN A 72 -6.36 9.37 15.73
C GLN A 72 -6.83 9.02 17.14
N PRO A 73 -6.29 9.67 18.20
CA PRO A 73 -6.67 9.34 19.56
C PRO A 73 -8.13 9.71 19.81
N LEU A 74 -8.85 8.88 20.56
CA LEU A 74 -10.10 9.30 21.16
C LEU A 74 -9.82 10.35 22.26
N PRO A 75 -10.82 11.15 22.66
CA PRO A 75 -10.62 12.09 23.76
C PRO A 75 -10.18 11.36 25.04
N ASN A 76 -9.14 11.85 25.71
CA ASN A 76 -8.57 11.18 26.90
C ASN A 76 -9.62 10.85 27.97
N SER A 77 -10.61 11.72 28.17
CA SER A 77 -11.71 11.48 29.11
C SER A 77 -12.58 10.28 28.75
N ILE A 78 -12.70 9.97 27.45
CA ILE A 78 -13.41 8.79 26.96
C ILE A 78 -12.56 7.54 27.18
N VAL A 79 -11.28 7.61 26.80
CA VAL A 79 -10.32 6.50 27.00
C VAL A 79 -10.25 6.11 28.48
N GLU A 80 -10.04 7.07 29.38
CA GLU A 80 -9.96 6.80 30.82
C GLU A 80 -11.28 6.30 31.41
N ARG A 81 -12.43 6.82 30.95
CA ARG A 81 -13.75 6.37 31.43
C ARG A 81 -13.99 4.88 31.11
N PHE A 82 -13.59 4.47 29.92
CA PHE A 82 -13.83 3.12 29.38
C PHE A 82 -12.61 2.20 29.42
N LYS A 83 -11.51 2.61 30.04
CA LYS A 83 -10.35 1.75 30.28
C LYS A 83 -10.75 0.50 31.05
N GLY A 84 -10.52 -0.67 30.45
CA GLY A 84 -10.93 -1.96 30.99
C GLY A 84 -12.44 -2.11 31.12
N LYS A 85 -13.24 -1.46 30.26
CA LYS A 85 -14.71 -1.55 30.23
C LYS A 85 -15.22 -1.60 28.79
N VAL A 86 -16.42 -2.13 28.62
CA VAL A 86 -17.13 -2.08 27.34
C VAL A 86 -17.85 -0.75 27.18
N MET A 87 -17.69 -0.12 26.02
CA MET A 87 -18.51 1.00 25.57
C MET A 87 -19.62 0.48 24.66
N ALA A 88 -20.83 1.02 24.83
CA ALA A 88 -21.96 0.79 23.93
C ALA A 88 -22.23 2.05 23.11
N ILE A 89 -22.08 1.96 21.80
CA ILE A 89 -22.35 3.04 20.86
C ILE A 89 -23.73 2.81 20.25
N THR A 90 -24.67 3.69 20.59
CA THR A 90 -26.08 3.60 20.17
C THR A 90 -26.37 4.34 18.87
N GLY A 91 -25.38 5.06 18.34
CA GLY A 91 -25.44 5.71 17.04
C GLY A 91 -24.26 6.65 16.84
N TYR A 92 -24.18 7.23 15.65
CA TYR A 92 -23.16 8.21 15.30
C TYR A 92 -23.71 9.21 14.27
N GLU A 93 -23.01 10.32 14.14
CA GLU A 93 -23.26 11.36 13.15
C GLU A 93 -21.94 11.67 12.45
N MET A 94 -22.02 12.20 11.24
CA MET A 94 -20.85 12.77 10.58
C MET A 94 -21.18 14.06 9.85
N ASP A 95 -20.19 14.94 9.81
CA ASP A 95 -20.18 16.10 8.94
C ASP A 95 -18.79 16.24 8.29
N GLN A 96 -18.77 16.91 7.14
CA GLN A 96 -17.57 17.49 6.57
C GLN A 96 -17.57 18.96 6.94
N VAL A 97 -16.47 19.41 7.56
CA VAL A 97 -16.35 20.79 8.06
C VAL A 97 -15.10 21.46 7.50
N MET A 98 -15.21 22.76 7.26
CA MET A 98 -14.07 23.67 7.12
C MET A 98 -13.64 24.05 8.54
N VAL A 99 -12.46 23.57 8.93
CA VAL A 99 -11.96 23.76 10.29
C VAL A 99 -11.50 25.20 10.52
N GLN A 100 -11.73 25.72 11.73
CA GLN A 100 -11.28 27.05 12.13
C GLN A 100 -10.49 27.03 13.46
N PRO A 101 -9.19 27.38 13.48
CA PRO A 101 -8.37 27.81 12.35
C PRO A 101 -7.99 26.65 11.41
N VAL A 102 -7.71 26.99 10.15
CA VAL A 102 -7.17 26.05 9.15
C VAL A 102 -5.90 25.38 9.69
N GLY A 103 -5.79 24.07 9.46
CA GLY A 103 -4.69 23.21 9.91
C GLY A 103 -4.88 22.66 11.33
N HIS A 104 -5.96 23.02 12.03
CA HIS A 104 -6.15 22.70 13.45
C HIS A 104 -7.54 22.09 13.73
N PRO A 105 -7.83 20.90 13.18
CA PRO A 105 -9.09 20.20 13.41
C PRO A 105 -9.38 19.99 14.91
N GLY A 106 -10.62 20.23 15.32
CA GLY A 106 -11.10 19.98 16.69
C GLY A 106 -10.65 20.99 17.74
N VAL A 107 -9.89 22.04 17.39
CA VAL A 107 -9.43 23.06 18.36
C VAL A 107 -10.57 24.01 18.75
N ASN A 108 -11.38 24.47 17.80
CA ASN A 108 -12.57 25.30 18.07
C ASN A 108 -13.79 24.73 17.33
N PRO A 109 -14.32 23.58 17.77
CA PRO A 109 -15.36 22.85 17.05
C PRO A 109 -16.66 23.65 16.85
N GLU A 110 -16.94 24.63 17.70
CA GLU A 110 -18.06 25.57 17.54
C GLU A 110 -17.87 26.61 16.43
N GLN A 111 -16.65 26.78 15.92
CA GLN A 111 -16.32 27.68 14.80
C GLN A 111 -16.18 26.93 13.47
N ASP A 112 -16.14 25.60 13.52
CA ASP A 112 -16.11 24.75 12.33
C ASP A 112 -17.38 24.98 11.52
N VAL A 113 -17.22 25.08 10.19
CA VAL A 113 -18.34 25.37 9.30
C VAL A 113 -18.54 24.22 8.35
N SER A 114 -19.71 23.59 8.46
CA SER A 114 -20.23 22.59 7.53
C SER A 114 -19.94 22.91 6.05
N VAL A 115 -19.19 22.03 5.38
CA VAL A 115 -18.89 22.10 3.94
C VAL A 115 -20.19 21.92 3.17
N PRO A 116 -20.63 22.85 2.31
CA PRO A 116 -21.85 22.64 1.53
C PRO A 116 -21.77 21.39 0.64
N ILE A 117 -22.87 20.67 0.48
CA ILE A 117 -22.90 19.41 -0.29
C ILE A 117 -22.49 19.60 -1.77
N ASN A 118 -22.63 20.82 -2.29
CA ASN A 118 -22.21 21.20 -3.64
C ASN A 118 -20.73 21.64 -3.73
N TRP A 119 -19.94 21.51 -2.66
CA TRP A 119 -18.52 21.87 -2.62
C TRP A 119 -17.62 20.63 -2.60
N ALA A 120 -17.96 19.66 -1.77
CA ALA A 120 -17.28 18.38 -1.71
C ALA A 120 -18.33 17.28 -1.56
N TYR A 121 -18.17 16.21 -2.33
CA TYR A 121 -19.02 15.04 -2.23
C TYR A 121 -18.26 13.95 -1.49
N ASN A 122 -18.85 13.45 -0.40
CA ASN A 122 -18.41 12.18 0.17
C ASN A 122 -18.96 11.07 -0.74
N HIS A 123 -18.10 10.23 -1.32
CA HIS A 123 -18.56 9.10 -2.12
C HIS A 123 -18.71 7.85 -1.24
N HIS A 124 -17.75 7.61 -0.35
CA HIS A 124 -17.80 6.59 0.69
C HIS A 124 -17.02 7.06 1.92
N TYR A 125 -17.30 6.46 3.07
CA TYR A 125 -16.45 6.52 4.24
C TYR A 125 -16.36 5.15 4.90
N MET A 126 -15.21 4.88 5.51
CA MET A 126 -15.02 3.77 6.41
C MET A 126 -14.31 4.28 7.65
N ALA A 127 -15.00 4.27 8.78
CA ALA A 127 -14.40 4.60 10.06
C ALA A 127 -14.28 3.33 10.91
N TRP A 128 -13.13 3.16 11.55
CA TRP A 128 -12.88 2.14 12.55
C TRP A 128 -12.67 2.79 13.90
N MET A 129 -13.15 2.15 14.96
CA MET A 129 -12.73 2.41 16.33
C MET A 129 -12.03 1.16 16.83
N THR A 130 -10.83 1.34 17.39
CA THR A 130 -10.01 0.26 17.95
C THR A 130 -9.86 0.47 19.45
N GLY A 131 -9.90 -0.63 20.20
CA GLY A 131 -9.60 -0.65 21.62
C GLY A 131 -8.18 -1.07 21.95
N GLU A 132 -7.88 -1.11 23.25
CA GLU A 132 -6.56 -1.45 23.82
C GLU A 132 -6.00 -2.81 23.34
N HIS A 133 -6.86 -3.66 22.77
CA HIS A 133 -6.53 -5.01 22.33
C HIS A 133 -6.54 -5.20 20.80
N SER A 134 -6.72 -4.14 20.02
CA SER A 134 -6.66 -4.20 18.56
C SER A 134 -5.85 -3.04 17.97
N THR A 135 -5.48 -3.19 16.70
CA THR A 135 -4.82 -2.13 15.94
C THR A 135 -5.20 -2.23 14.47
N MET A 136 -5.03 -1.13 13.73
CA MET A 136 -5.18 -1.13 12.28
C MET A 136 -3.89 -1.61 11.62
N GLN A 137 -4.00 -2.59 10.73
CA GLN A 137 -2.88 -3.12 9.96
C GLN A 137 -3.15 -3.04 8.46
N LYS A 138 -2.17 -2.54 7.72
CA LYS A 138 -2.14 -2.62 6.27
C LYS A 138 -1.77 -4.03 5.86
N VAL A 139 -2.69 -4.69 5.17
CA VAL A 139 -2.51 -6.03 4.63
C VAL A 139 -2.66 -6.00 3.13
N ASP A 140 -2.11 -7.00 2.45
CA ASP A 140 -2.33 -7.13 1.04
C ASP A 140 -3.79 -7.50 0.74
N ALA A 141 -4.32 -6.94 -0.34
CA ALA A 141 -5.59 -7.35 -0.89
C ALA A 141 -5.43 -8.71 -1.61
N LEU A 142 -6.47 -9.55 -1.52
CA LEU A 142 -6.55 -10.72 -2.38
C LEU A 142 -6.88 -10.28 -3.81
N MET A 143 -6.44 -11.07 -4.79
CA MET A 143 -6.91 -10.90 -6.17
C MET A 143 -8.43 -11.02 -6.17
N ASP A 144 -9.12 -10.03 -6.71
CA ASP A 144 -10.59 -9.90 -6.74
C ASP A 144 -11.27 -9.59 -5.39
N ASP A 145 -10.54 -9.08 -4.39
CA ASP A 145 -11.16 -8.58 -3.15
C ASP A 145 -12.01 -7.33 -3.42
N PRO A 146 -13.36 -7.41 -3.34
CA PRO A 146 -14.22 -6.27 -3.63
C PRO A 146 -13.99 -5.13 -2.64
N MET A 147 -13.56 -5.43 -1.40
CA MET A 147 -13.31 -4.42 -0.38
C MET A 147 -12.04 -3.60 -0.65
N ALA A 148 -11.17 -4.07 -1.55
CA ALA A 148 -9.96 -3.35 -1.94
C ALA A 148 -10.18 -2.43 -3.14
N HIS A 149 -11.31 -2.54 -3.86
CA HIS A 149 -11.61 -1.74 -5.05
C HIS A 149 -10.43 -1.65 -6.05
N GLY A 150 -9.71 -2.76 -6.23
CA GLY A 150 -8.55 -2.85 -7.12
C GLY A 150 -7.23 -2.30 -6.54
N ALA A 151 -7.20 -1.87 -5.27
CA ALA A 151 -5.97 -1.55 -4.56
C ALA A 151 -5.18 -2.81 -4.21
N GLU A 152 -3.85 -2.71 -4.21
CA GLU A 152 -2.95 -3.82 -3.87
C GLU A 152 -2.99 -4.18 -2.37
N THR A 153 -3.45 -3.24 -1.54
CA THR A 153 -3.44 -3.35 -0.08
C THR A 153 -4.68 -2.67 0.50
N LYS A 154 -5.14 -3.15 1.66
CA LYS A 154 -6.22 -2.57 2.44
C LYS A 154 -5.88 -2.50 3.92
N TRP A 155 -6.61 -1.69 4.66
CA TRP A 155 -6.50 -1.60 6.11
C TRP A 155 -7.57 -2.45 6.77
N ILE A 156 -7.18 -3.23 7.78
CA ILE A 156 -8.08 -4.04 8.59
C ILE A 156 -7.76 -3.88 10.08
N ALA A 157 -8.77 -4.01 10.93
CA ALA A 157 -8.53 -4.18 12.35
C ALA A 157 -8.04 -5.61 12.62
N VAL A 158 -6.97 -5.75 13.42
CA VAL A 158 -6.42 -7.03 13.86
C VAL A 158 -6.31 -7.07 15.38
N ASP A 159 -6.59 -8.23 15.96
CA ASP A 159 -6.37 -8.46 17.38
C ASP A 159 -4.87 -8.50 17.70
N MET A 160 -4.49 -7.80 18.76
CA MET A 160 -3.17 -7.91 19.35
C MET A 160 -3.10 -9.13 20.29
N PRO A 161 -1.89 -9.63 20.65
CA PRO A 161 -1.77 -10.74 21.59
C PRO A 161 -2.50 -10.52 22.92
N SER A 162 -2.60 -9.26 23.38
CA SER A 162 -3.33 -8.86 24.58
C SER A 162 -4.83 -9.14 24.52
N ALA A 163 -5.41 -9.31 23.33
CA ALA A 163 -6.81 -9.68 23.15
C ALA A 163 -7.17 -11.04 23.78
N THR A 164 -6.19 -11.94 23.91
CA THR A 164 -6.40 -13.28 24.51
C THR A 164 -6.59 -13.24 26.04
N THR A 165 -6.14 -12.17 26.69
CA THR A 165 -6.14 -12.02 28.15
C THR A 165 -7.15 -11.00 28.66
N ARG A 166 -7.95 -10.41 27.77
CA ARG A 166 -8.92 -9.36 28.11
C ARG A 166 -10.09 -9.91 28.92
N SER A 167 -10.66 -9.07 29.77
CA SER A 167 -11.77 -9.45 30.66
C SER A 167 -13.10 -9.59 29.93
N HIS A 168 -13.34 -8.83 28.85
CA HIS A 168 -14.65 -8.72 28.21
C HIS A 168 -14.77 -9.50 26.90
N THR A 169 -14.42 -10.80 26.89
CA THR A 169 -14.31 -11.63 25.68
C THR A 169 -15.53 -11.63 24.73
N ASN A 170 -16.72 -11.26 25.22
CA ASN A 170 -17.94 -11.17 24.42
C ASN A 170 -18.11 -9.84 23.64
N ALA A 171 -17.39 -8.78 24.01
CA ALA A 171 -17.34 -7.54 23.23
C ALA A 171 -16.20 -7.61 22.21
N PRO A 172 -16.37 -7.08 20.99
CA PRO A 172 -15.29 -7.04 20.02
C PRO A 172 -14.24 -5.98 20.41
N THR A 173 -13.01 -6.20 19.98
CA THR A 173 -11.86 -5.32 20.23
C THR A 173 -11.80 -4.13 19.27
N ALA A 174 -12.54 -4.18 18.16
CA ALA A 174 -12.68 -3.11 17.17
C ALA A 174 -14.09 -3.10 16.58
N GLN A 175 -14.54 -1.93 16.10
CA GLN A 175 -15.82 -1.74 15.43
C GLN A 175 -15.68 -0.90 14.17
N MET A 176 -16.48 -1.22 13.16
CA MET A 176 -16.57 -0.46 11.91
C MET A 176 -17.87 0.34 11.87
N PHE A 177 -17.77 1.59 11.45
CA PHE A 177 -18.84 2.53 11.20
C PHE A 177 -18.81 2.89 9.71
N SER A 178 -19.64 2.21 8.93
CA SER A 178 -19.80 2.42 7.48
C SER A 178 -21.12 1.81 7.03
N GLU A 179 -21.86 2.53 6.19
CA GLU A 179 -23.12 2.05 5.59
C GLU A 179 -23.06 1.95 4.07
N GLY A 180 -21.87 2.17 3.47
CA GLY A 180 -21.70 2.19 2.02
C GLY A 180 -22.37 3.38 1.31
N ASN A 181 -22.93 4.32 2.07
CA ASN A 181 -23.43 5.61 1.60
C ASN A 181 -22.30 6.66 1.55
N GLY A 182 -22.55 7.73 0.80
CA GLY A 182 -21.61 8.81 0.59
C GLY A 182 -22.16 10.11 1.18
N GLY A 183 -22.51 11.06 0.32
CA GLY A 183 -22.99 12.39 0.70
C GLY A 183 -24.33 12.34 1.43
N GLU A 184 -25.07 11.24 1.28
CA GLU A 184 -26.35 11.01 1.97
C GLU A 184 -26.19 10.79 3.47
N SER A 185 -25.00 10.36 3.92
CA SER A 185 -24.68 10.16 5.34
C SER A 185 -24.35 11.45 6.08
N ARG A 186 -24.14 12.54 5.33
CA ARG A 186 -23.71 13.82 5.89
C ARG A 186 -24.89 14.50 6.57
N LYS A 187 -24.67 14.96 7.81
CA LYS A 187 -25.70 15.58 8.64
C LYS A 187 -26.91 14.69 8.92
N SER A 188 -26.74 13.37 8.86
CA SER A 188 -27.73 12.40 9.31
C SER A 188 -27.28 11.69 10.58
N PHE A 189 -28.26 11.29 11.39
CA PHE A 189 -28.04 10.43 12.53
C PHE A 189 -28.22 8.96 12.14
N HIS A 190 -27.19 8.16 12.42
CA HIS A 190 -27.14 6.73 12.16
C HIS A 190 -27.31 5.99 13.48
N GLY A 191 -28.57 5.74 13.84
CA GLY A 191 -28.98 5.23 15.14
C GLY A 191 -29.39 3.77 15.16
N TYR A 192 -29.13 3.10 16.27
CA TYR A 192 -29.68 1.79 16.56
C TYR A 192 -31.03 1.89 17.29
N PRO A 193 -31.96 0.95 17.05
CA PRO A 193 -33.19 0.86 17.85
C PRO A 193 -32.90 0.65 19.35
N ASN A 194 -33.86 1.02 20.20
CA ASN A 194 -33.73 0.81 21.65
C ASN A 194 -33.39 -0.66 21.98
N GLY A 195 -32.38 -0.86 22.81
CA GLY A 195 -31.87 -2.19 23.18
C GLY A 195 -30.76 -2.73 22.28
N TYR A 196 -30.39 -2.00 21.21
CA TYR A 196 -29.30 -2.35 20.31
C TYR A 196 -28.16 -1.32 20.39
N ALA A 197 -26.93 -1.79 20.25
CA ALA A 197 -25.73 -0.97 20.21
C ALA A 197 -24.58 -1.74 19.53
N GLN A 198 -23.62 -1.01 18.98
CA GLN A 198 -22.29 -1.56 18.69
C GLN A 198 -21.45 -1.51 19.96
N LEU A 199 -21.03 -2.68 20.45
CA LEU A 199 -20.17 -2.79 21.64
C LEU A 199 -18.70 -2.71 21.23
N ILE A 200 -17.86 -2.10 22.05
CA ILE A 200 -16.39 -2.12 21.86
C ILE A 200 -15.68 -2.21 23.21
N ASP A 201 -14.70 -3.10 23.30
CA ASP A 201 -13.88 -3.30 24.50
C ASP A 201 -12.77 -2.25 24.57
N SER A 202 -12.77 -1.45 25.65
CA SER A 202 -11.70 -0.51 26.01
C SER A 202 -11.20 0.37 24.86
N PRO A 203 -12.08 1.16 24.20
CA PRO A 203 -11.75 1.95 23.01
C PRO A 203 -10.69 3.02 23.30
N THR A 204 -9.71 3.16 22.40
CA THR A 204 -8.56 4.07 22.56
C THR A 204 -8.38 5.01 21.38
N GLU A 205 -8.62 4.53 20.18
CA GLU A 205 -8.33 5.24 18.93
C GLU A 205 -9.49 5.09 17.95
N TRP A 206 -9.55 6.02 17.01
CA TRP A 206 -10.39 5.90 15.85
C TRP A 206 -9.57 6.18 14.59
N HIS A 207 -10.12 5.77 13.47
CA HIS A 207 -9.42 5.70 12.20
C HIS A 207 -10.44 5.90 11.09
N ILE A 208 -10.10 6.64 10.04
CA ILE A 208 -11.01 6.88 8.92
C ILE A 208 -10.29 6.84 7.58
N THR A 209 -10.95 6.19 6.61
CA THR A 209 -10.59 6.23 5.19
C THR A 209 -11.75 6.87 4.44
N PRO A 210 -11.79 8.20 4.32
CA PRO A 210 -12.82 8.87 3.54
C PRO A 210 -12.47 8.78 2.05
N MET A 211 -13.50 8.67 1.23
CA MET A 211 -13.44 8.88 -0.21
C MET A 211 -14.19 10.17 -0.52
N GLN A 212 -13.47 11.27 -0.70
CA GLN A 212 -14.03 12.59 -0.99
C GLN A 212 -13.69 13.04 -2.40
N VAL A 213 -14.61 13.79 -3.01
CA VAL A 213 -14.43 14.36 -4.34
C VAL A 213 -14.70 15.86 -4.26
N ASP A 214 -13.69 16.66 -4.56
CA ASP A 214 -13.82 18.12 -4.60
C ASP A 214 -14.56 18.55 -5.86
N THR A 215 -15.65 19.27 -5.69
CA THR A 215 -16.48 19.79 -6.78
C THR A 215 -16.69 21.30 -6.69
N ARG A 216 -15.98 22.00 -5.80
CA ARG A 216 -16.21 23.42 -5.56
C ARG A 216 -15.67 24.26 -6.71
N ASN A 217 -16.58 24.95 -7.39
CA ASN A 217 -16.23 26.06 -8.29
C ASN A 217 -15.51 27.18 -7.52
N ARG A 218 -14.20 27.32 -7.78
CA ARG A 218 -13.33 28.30 -7.10
C ARG A 218 -13.58 29.74 -7.51
N ASP A 219 -14.24 30.00 -8.65
CA ASP A 219 -14.64 31.37 -9.05
C ASP A 219 -15.64 31.99 -8.06
N CYS A 220 -16.30 31.15 -7.27
CA CYS A 220 -17.25 31.54 -6.25
C CYS A 220 -16.59 31.71 -4.86
N GLY A 221 -15.28 31.52 -4.75
CA GLY A 221 -14.54 31.46 -3.49
C GLY A 221 -14.54 30.06 -2.85
N ALA A 222 -13.80 29.88 -1.75
CA ALA A 222 -13.59 28.57 -1.12
C ALA A 222 -13.41 28.65 0.41
N THR A 223 -13.82 29.76 1.02
CA THR A 223 -13.74 29.98 2.47
C THR A 223 -15.13 29.95 3.10
N PRO A 224 -15.26 29.82 4.43
CA PRO A 224 -16.57 29.91 5.09
C PRO A 224 -17.38 31.17 4.73
N ALA A 225 -16.72 32.30 4.47
CA ALA A 225 -17.37 33.54 4.05
C ALA A 225 -18.03 33.45 2.64
N ASP A 226 -17.69 32.44 1.85
CA ASP A 226 -18.15 32.25 0.48
C ASP A 226 -19.35 31.30 0.35
N ILE A 227 -19.86 30.72 1.46
CA ILE A 227 -20.96 29.72 1.43
C ILE A 227 -22.22 30.28 0.75
N GLY A 228 -22.50 31.58 0.91
CA GLY A 228 -23.63 32.24 0.24
C GLY A 228 -23.45 32.46 -1.26
N ARG A 229 -22.27 32.14 -1.83
CA ARG A 229 -21.95 32.35 -3.25
C ARG A 229 -22.10 31.06 -4.04
N CYS A 230 -22.80 31.14 -5.17
CA CYS A 230 -23.07 30.01 -6.06
C CYS A 230 -23.74 28.85 -5.32
N THR A 231 -24.89 29.14 -4.71
CA THR A 231 -25.68 28.19 -3.92
C THR A 231 -26.31 27.09 -4.77
N ARG A 232 -26.37 27.26 -6.09
CA ARG A 232 -26.75 26.21 -7.04
C ARG A 232 -25.50 25.48 -7.49
N PHE A 233 -25.56 24.14 -7.47
CA PHE A 233 -24.52 23.32 -8.05
C PHE A 233 -24.36 23.64 -9.54
N GLN A 234 -23.11 23.80 -9.97
CA GLN A 234 -22.74 23.93 -11.36
C GLN A 234 -21.59 22.95 -11.60
N ALA A 235 -21.78 21.99 -12.50
CA ALA A 235 -20.72 21.08 -12.89
C ALA A 235 -19.56 21.91 -13.47
N GLY A 236 -18.36 21.70 -12.93
CA GLY A 236 -17.15 22.28 -13.50
C GLY A 236 -16.63 21.41 -14.65
N PRO A 237 -15.35 21.51 -15.00
CA PRO A 237 -14.75 20.65 -16.01
C PRO A 237 -14.87 19.16 -15.65
N GLU A 238 -15.16 18.31 -16.62
CA GLU A 238 -15.31 16.88 -16.41
C GLU A 238 -14.45 16.09 -17.40
N PRO A 239 -13.93 14.92 -17.01
CA PRO A 239 -13.30 14.01 -17.95
C PRO A 239 -14.36 13.54 -18.98
N LYS A 240 -13.98 13.40 -20.26
CA LYS A 240 -14.82 12.76 -21.28
C LYS A 240 -15.38 11.38 -20.86
N GLN A 241 -14.70 10.64 -19.97
CA GLN A 241 -15.23 9.39 -19.42
C GLN A 241 -16.53 9.59 -18.66
N ALA A 242 -16.64 10.67 -17.88
CA ALA A 242 -17.86 10.98 -17.12
C ALA A 242 -19.09 11.15 -18.02
N HIS A 243 -18.87 11.36 -19.33
CA HIS A 243 -19.92 11.51 -20.33
C HIS A 243 -19.95 10.37 -21.35
N PHE A 244 -19.16 9.31 -21.17
CA PHE A 244 -19.01 8.25 -22.17
C PHE A 244 -18.69 8.83 -23.58
N GLY A 245 -17.83 9.85 -23.63
CA GLY A 245 -17.45 10.55 -24.87
C GLY A 245 -18.50 11.49 -25.45
N ARG A 246 -19.67 11.68 -24.81
CA ARG A 246 -20.70 12.62 -25.26
C ARG A 246 -20.27 14.06 -24.98
N LYS A 247 -20.67 14.98 -25.88
CA LYS A 247 -20.47 16.42 -25.67
C LYS A 247 -21.49 16.95 -24.65
N PRO A 248 -21.14 17.99 -23.88
CA PRO A 248 -22.12 18.70 -23.06
C PRO A 248 -23.28 19.21 -23.91
N PRO A 249 -24.53 19.10 -23.44
CA PRO A 249 -25.66 19.74 -24.11
C PRO A 249 -25.52 21.28 -24.03
N PRO A 250 -26.21 22.03 -24.91
CA PRO A 250 -26.33 23.47 -24.76
C PRO A 250 -26.88 23.83 -23.37
N GLY A 251 -26.13 24.60 -22.59
CA GLY A 251 -26.46 24.91 -21.18
C GLY A 251 -25.67 24.11 -20.14
N GLY A 252 -24.82 23.17 -20.55
CA GLY A 252 -23.99 22.37 -19.66
C GLY A 252 -24.79 21.25 -18.96
N PHE A 253 -24.14 20.54 -18.05
CA PHE A 253 -24.78 19.50 -17.26
C PHE A 253 -25.31 20.07 -15.93
N ASN A 254 -26.48 19.59 -15.50
CA ASN A 254 -27.04 19.85 -14.18
C ASN A 254 -26.53 18.86 -13.11
N TYR A 255 -25.68 17.93 -13.52
CA TYR A 255 -25.10 16.86 -12.72
C TYR A 255 -23.64 16.67 -13.15
N SER A 256 -22.76 16.36 -12.21
CA SER A 256 -21.36 16.06 -12.51
C SER A 256 -21.12 14.57 -12.35
N GLY A 257 -20.77 13.87 -13.43
CA GLY A 257 -20.40 12.45 -13.41
C GLY A 257 -19.15 12.15 -12.59
N VAL A 258 -18.38 13.18 -12.22
CA VAL A 258 -17.28 13.08 -11.24
C VAL A 258 -17.77 12.66 -9.84
N LEU A 259 -19.07 12.83 -9.52
CA LEU A 259 -19.67 12.46 -8.23
C LEU A 259 -19.84 10.93 -8.04
N GLU A 260 -20.20 10.22 -9.12
CA GLU A 260 -20.57 8.79 -9.09
C GLU A 260 -19.38 7.84 -9.27
N CYS A 261 -18.42 8.20 -10.10
CA CYS A 261 -17.32 7.31 -10.47
C CYS A 261 -16.16 8.16 -10.96
N PRO A 262 -15.22 8.52 -10.08
CA PRO A 262 -14.22 9.50 -10.42
C PRO A 262 -13.04 8.85 -11.16
N CYS A 263 -13.33 8.25 -12.31
CA CYS A 263 -12.35 8.03 -13.37
C CYS A 263 -11.98 9.41 -13.97
N ASN A 264 -11.32 10.22 -13.17
CA ASN A 264 -10.80 11.52 -13.60
C ASN A 264 -9.41 11.34 -14.25
N SER A 265 -8.99 12.35 -14.99
CA SER A 265 -7.75 12.31 -15.76
C SER A 265 -6.48 12.11 -14.91
N ARG A 266 -6.52 12.27 -13.58
CA ARG A 266 -5.37 11.96 -12.69
C ARG A 266 -5.20 10.45 -12.46
N TYR A 267 -6.25 9.64 -12.58
CA TYR A 267 -6.17 8.18 -12.50
C TYR A 267 -6.63 7.54 -13.81
N GLY A 268 -5.65 7.24 -14.69
CA GLY A 268 -5.76 6.32 -15.82
C GLY A 268 -7.13 6.28 -16.50
N GLY A 269 -7.35 7.20 -17.42
CA GLY A 269 -8.58 7.19 -18.20
C GLY A 269 -8.76 5.94 -19.07
N ASP A 270 -10.01 5.45 -19.23
CA ASP A 270 -10.38 4.40 -20.19
C ASP A 270 -9.70 4.61 -21.58
N PRO A 271 -8.83 3.67 -22.01
CA PRO A 271 -8.15 3.73 -23.29
C PRO A 271 -9.08 3.77 -24.50
N LEU A 272 -10.31 3.25 -24.38
CA LEU A 272 -11.32 3.33 -25.43
C LEU A 272 -11.73 4.78 -25.74
N ILE A 273 -11.78 5.63 -24.70
CA ILE A 273 -12.29 7.00 -24.80
C ILE A 273 -11.16 8.01 -25.08
N TYR A 274 -9.94 7.74 -24.61
CA TYR A 274 -8.82 8.68 -24.72
C TYR A 274 -7.62 8.17 -25.52
N GLY A 275 -7.67 6.95 -26.05
CA GLY A 275 -6.53 6.32 -26.71
C GLY A 275 -5.44 5.93 -25.70
N ASP A 276 -4.18 6.04 -26.11
CA ASP A 276 -3.02 5.65 -25.30
C ASP A 276 -2.72 6.69 -24.19
N THR A 277 -3.63 6.85 -23.22
CA THR A 277 -3.48 7.80 -22.11
C THR A 277 -2.54 7.28 -21.03
N LYS A 278 -1.41 7.97 -20.87
CA LYS A 278 -0.29 7.61 -20.00
C LYS A 278 -0.41 8.01 -18.52
N THR A 279 -1.62 8.22 -17.97
CA THR A 279 -1.73 8.72 -16.58
C THR A 279 -1.66 7.62 -15.52
N LYS A 280 -1.85 6.34 -15.90
CA LYS A 280 -1.30 5.19 -15.16
C LYS A 280 -0.56 4.30 -16.14
N ALA A 281 0.66 4.69 -16.52
CA ALA A 281 1.59 3.74 -17.10
C ALA A 281 1.97 2.77 -15.98
N VAL A 282 1.32 1.61 -15.92
CA VAL A 282 1.83 0.48 -15.13
C VAL A 282 3.10 0.03 -15.84
N VAL A 283 4.22 0.64 -15.45
CA VAL A 283 5.54 0.23 -15.90
C VAL A 283 5.91 -0.95 -15.02
N ASN A 284 5.69 -2.14 -15.55
CA ASN A 284 6.25 -3.34 -14.95
C ASN A 284 7.73 -3.39 -15.34
N ASP A 285 8.60 -3.33 -14.34
CA ASP A 285 10.01 -3.65 -14.51
C ASP A 285 10.17 -5.17 -14.45
N TYR A 286 10.69 -5.76 -15.52
CA TYR A 286 10.89 -7.19 -15.62
C TYR A 286 12.37 -7.52 -15.50
N ALA A 287 12.69 -8.44 -14.59
CA ALA A 287 14.02 -9.00 -14.44
C ALA A 287 13.95 -10.53 -14.51
N ALA A 288 14.93 -11.14 -15.17
CA ALA A 288 15.06 -12.59 -15.16
C ALA A 288 15.54 -13.05 -13.76
N VAL A 289 14.85 -14.03 -13.17
CA VAL A 289 15.31 -14.71 -11.96
C VAL A 289 16.12 -15.92 -12.38
N THR A 290 17.40 -15.97 -12.00
CA THR A 290 18.32 -17.03 -12.42
C THR A 290 18.19 -18.32 -11.62
N SER A 291 17.48 -18.29 -10.49
CA SER A 291 17.25 -19.45 -9.62
C SER A 291 16.02 -19.27 -8.74
N GLY A 292 15.35 -20.36 -8.38
CA GLY A 292 14.20 -20.35 -7.46
C GLY A 292 12.86 -20.15 -8.16
N THR A 293 11.89 -19.55 -7.47
CA THR A 293 10.52 -19.35 -7.99
C THR A 293 10.09 -17.90 -7.80
N CYS A 294 9.39 -17.33 -8.78
CA CYS A 294 8.68 -16.06 -8.60
C CYS A 294 7.52 -16.25 -7.60
N SER A 295 7.34 -15.30 -6.69
CA SER A 295 6.12 -15.26 -5.86
C SER A 295 4.88 -15.08 -6.74
N ALA A 296 3.69 -15.44 -6.25
CA ALA A 296 2.45 -15.41 -7.03
C ALA A 296 2.18 -14.03 -7.68
N ARG A 297 2.58 -12.92 -7.04
CA ARG A 297 2.41 -11.55 -7.57
C ARG A 297 3.53 -11.10 -8.51
N GLN A 298 4.63 -11.84 -8.59
CA GLN A 298 5.75 -11.58 -9.51
C GLN A 298 5.65 -12.42 -10.78
N GLN A 299 4.65 -13.29 -10.89
CA GLN A 299 4.45 -14.13 -12.06
C GLN A 299 3.75 -13.35 -13.17
N ILE A 300 4.25 -13.49 -14.40
CA ILE A 300 3.59 -12.96 -15.58
C ILE A 300 2.31 -13.78 -15.82
N GLY A 301 1.15 -13.12 -15.74
CA GLY A 301 -0.15 -13.79 -15.72
C GLY A 301 -0.65 -14.27 -17.09
N SER A 302 0.00 -13.88 -18.21
CA SER A 302 -0.47 -14.23 -19.55
C SER A 302 0.65 -14.60 -20.52
N ALA A 303 0.34 -15.47 -21.48
CA ALA A 303 1.24 -15.86 -22.55
C ALA A 303 1.64 -14.65 -23.42
N ALA A 304 0.67 -13.77 -23.73
CA ALA A 304 0.90 -12.58 -24.54
C ALA A 304 1.92 -11.64 -23.89
N GLU A 305 1.81 -11.40 -22.60
CA GLU A 305 2.75 -10.59 -21.85
C GLU A 305 4.12 -11.28 -21.76
N CYS A 306 4.17 -12.59 -21.48
CA CYS A 306 5.41 -13.36 -21.39
C CYS A 306 6.24 -13.26 -22.69
N PHE A 307 5.59 -13.49 -23.83
CA PHE A 307 6.25 -13.46 -25.14
C PHE A 307 6.67 -12.05 -25.58
N ARG A 308 5.94 -11.02 -25.13
CA ARG A 308 6.29 -9.63 -25.39
C ARG A 308 7.49 -9.16 -24.55
N VAL A 309 7.56 -9.60 -23.30
CA VAL A 309 8.52 -9.09 -22.30
C VAL A 309 9.89 -9.75 -22.41
N VAL A 310 9.96 -11.07 -22.59
CA VAL A 310 11.23 -11.81 -22.53
C VAL A 310 12.29 -11.34 -23.54
N PRO A 311 11.96 -10.88 -24.76
CA PRO A 311 12.95 -10.27 -25.65
C PRO A 311 13.53 -8.93 -25.15
N THR A 312 12.86 -8.26 -24.22
CA THR A 312 13.24 -6.92 -23.71
C THR A 312 14.17 -6.96 -22.50
N ILE A 313 14.26 -8.10 -21.80
CA ILE A 313 15.02 -8.23 -20.54
C ILE A 313 16.51 -8.59 -20.74
N GLY A 314 17.07 -8.29 -21.91
CA GLY A 314 18.51 -8.43 -22.19
C GLY A 314 19.00 -9.85 -22.51
N ILE A 315 18.11 -10.77 -22.88
CA ILE A 315 18.50 -12.13 -23.29
C ILE A 315 19.07 -12.10 -24.71
N ASN A 316 20.35 -12.44 -24.85
CA ASN A 316 21.03 -12.49 -26.14
C ASN A 316 20.72 -13.81 -26.87
N ALA A 317 19.74 -13.78 -27.77
CA ALA A 317 19.36 -14.91 -28.61
C ALA A 317 19.27 -14.50 -30.10
N THR A 318 19.71 -15.38 -31.00
CA THR A 318 19.61 -15.17 -32.45
C THR A 318 18.17 -15.29 -32.96
N LYS A 319 17.32 -15.98 -32.20
CA LYS A 319 15.91 -16.20 -32.49
C LYS A 319 15.16 -16.55 -31.21
N PHE A 320 13.94 -16.03 -31.06
CA PHE A 320 13.01 -16.44 -30.00
C PHE A 320 11.92 -17.34 -30.57
N THR A 321 11.55 -18.39 -29.83
CA THR A 321 10.44 -19.30 -30.15
C THR A 321 9.47 -19.35 -28.97
N ASN A 322 8.20 -19.01 -29.20
CA ASN A 322 7.19 -18.97 -28.15
C ASN A 322 6.48 -20.33 -28.01
N ARG A 323 6.27 -20.80 -26.79
CA ARG A 323 5.53 -22.03 -26.48
C ARG A 323 4.62 -21.83 -25.28
N THR A 324 3.35 -22.19 -25.44
CA THR A 324 2.43 -22.35 -24.32
C THR A 324 2.34 -23.82 -23.96
N VAL A 325 2.52 -24.16 -22.69
CA VAL A 325 2.59 -25.54 -22.21
C VAL A 325 1.85 -25.71 -20.89
N ALA A 326 1.62 -26.97 -20.51
CA ALA A 326 1.12 -27.35 -19.19
C ALA A 326 1.99 -28.53 -18.69
N ASP A 327 3.19 -28.23 -18.21
CA ASP A 327 4.17 -29.24 -17.79
C ASP A 327 4.64 -28.98 -16.35
N PRO A 328 4.37 -29.88 -15.38
CA PRO A 328 4.81 -29.71 -13.99
C PRO A 328 6.34 -29.70 -13.82
N LYS A 329 7.10 -30.20 -14.81
CA LYS A 329 8.57 -30.23 -14.78
C LYS A 329 9.21 -28.90 -15.17
N LEU A 330 8.43 -27.95 -15.67
CA LEU A 330 8.89 -26.61 -16.01
C LEU A 330 8.44 -25.59 -14.95
N PRO A 331 9.12 -24.43 -14.85
CA PRO A 331 8.69 -23.36 -13.97
C PRO A 331 7.28 -22.87 -14.28
N PRO A 332 6.51 -22.41 -13.28
CA PRO A 332 5.21 -21.79 -13.50
C PRO A 332 5.34 -20.47 -14.25
N ALA A 333 4.26 -20.07 -14.92
CA ALA A 333 4.14 -18.80 -15.63
C ALA A 333 5.21 -18.65 -16.74
N CYS A 334 6.02 -17.60 -16.71
CA CYS A 334 6.95 -17.29 -17.79
C CYS A 334 8.36 -17.79 -17.48
N SER A 335 8.95 -18.57 -18.39
CA SER A 335 10.36 -18.99 -18.31
C SER A 335 11.01 -18.98 -19.69
N VAL A 336 12.33 -19.00 -19.73
CA VAL A 336 13.10 -18.93 -20.97
C VAL A 336 14.30 -19.85 -20.89
N VAL A 337 14.50 -20.63 -21.94
CA VAL A 337 15.63 -21.55 -22.07
C VAL A 337 16.43 -21.15 -23.29
N ARG A 338 17.73 -20.90 -23.11
CA ARG A 338 18.64 -20.67 -24.23
C ARG A 338 19.14 -22.02 -24.75
N GLU A 339 18.99 -22.21 -26.05
CA GLU A 339 19.38 -23.43 -26.75
C GLU A 339 20.86 -23.34 -27.18
N GLY A 340 21.51 -24.49 -27.35
CA GLY A 340 22.93 -24.56 -27.71
C GLY A 340 23.27 -23.94 -29.09
N ASN A 341 22.27 -23.76 -29.95
CA ASN A 341 22.40 -23.12 -31.27
C ASN A 341 22.30 -21.58 -31.22
N GLY A 342 22.21 -20.98 -30.02
CA GLY A 342 22.09 -19.54 -29.82
C GLY A 342 20.67 -18.99 -29.89
N SER A 343 19.66 -19.82 -30.18
CA SER A 343 18.24 -19.44 -30.05
C SER A 343 17.75 -19.51 -28.60
N ALA A 344 16.58 -18.96 -28.31
CA ALA A 344 15.91 -19.11 -27.02
C ALA A 344 14.45 -19.54 -27.22
N THR A 345 13.98 -20.45 -26.36
CA THR A 345 12.59 -20.86 -26.28
C THR A 345 11.94 -20.20 -25.07
N ILE A 346 10.89 -19.42 -25.30
CA ILE A 346 10.09 -18.76 -24.28
C ILE A 346 8.89 -19.66 -23.98
N TYR A 347 8.73 -20.03 -22.71
CA TYR A 347 7.62 -20.88 -22.24
C TYR A 347 6.66 -20.06 -21.39
N PHE A 348 5.38 -20.11 -21.72
CA PHE A 348 4.29 -19.78 -20.80
C PHE A 348 3.64 -21.07 -20.32
N ASN A 349 3.72 -21.35 -19.02
CA ASN A 349 3.34 -22.64 -18.44
C ASN A 349 2.24 -22.48 -17.39
N SER A 350 1.05 -22.99 -17.68
CA SER A 350 -0.11 -22.91 -16.79
C SER A 350 -0.14 -23.97 -15.68
N ALA A 351 0.73 -24.99 -15.74
CA ALA A 351 0.75 -26.11 -14.78
C ALA A 351 2.14 -26.35 -14.15
N GLY A 352 3.03 -25.35 -14.22
CA GLY A 352 4.41 -25.47 -13.76
C GLY A 352 4.55 -25.61 -12.24
N LYS A 353 5.48 -26.46 -11.82
CA LYS A 353 5.81 -26.68 -10.40
C LYS A 353 7.32 -26.69 -10.12
N ALA A 354 8.14 -26.70 -11.17
CA ALA A 354 9.59 -26.71 -11.01
C ALA A 354 10.13 -25.31 -10.65
N GLN A 355 11.35 -25.28 -10.12
CA GLN A 355 12.08 -24.05 -9.88
C GLN A 355 12.94 -23.70 -11.09
N CYS A 356 13.21 -22.42 -11.32
CA CYS A 356 14.30 -22.01 -12.19
C CYS A 356 15.60 -22.57 -11.63
N THR A 357 16.35 -23.32 -12.43
CA THR A 357 17.67 -23.83 -12.06
C THR A 357 18.72 -22.94 -12.71
N SER A 358 19.66 -22.43 -11.91
CA SER A 358 20.85 -21.79 -12.48
C SER A 358 21.65 -22.89 -13.18
N GLY A 359 21.73 -22.83 -14.52
CA GLY A 359 22.67 -23.67 -15.24
C GLY A 359 24.09 -23.45 -14.69
N THR A 360 24.96 -24.47 -14.81
CA THR A 360 26.39 -24.35 -14.43
C THR A 360 27.14 -23.32 -15.28
N LYS A 361 26.54 -22.86 -16.37
CA LYS A 361 27.04 -21.81 -17.24
C LYS A 361 26.13 -20.59 -17.20
N GLN A 362 26.69 -19.45 -16.84
CA GLN A 362 26.03 -18.15 -16.97
C GLN A 362 26.78 -17.31 -17.99
N GLN A 363 26.06 -16.64 -18.90
CA GLN A 363 26.63 -15.72 -19.85
C GLN A 363 25.90 -14.39 -19.76
N GLY A 364 26.64 -13.32 -19.44
CA GLY A 364 26.16 -11.96 -19.46
C GLY A 364 26.86 -11.18 -20.58
N THR A 365 26.10 -10.34 -21.29
CA THR A 365 26.67 -9.37 -22.21
C THR A 365 26.17 -7.99 -21.81
N SER A 366 27.08 -7.05 -21.57
CA SER A 366 26.73 -5.64 -21.32
C SER A 366 27.28 -4.76 -22.42
N THR A 367 26.42 -3.87 -22.93
CA THR A 367 26.79 -2.84 -23.91
C THR A 367 26.36 -1.51 -23.29
N THR A 368 27.20 -0.95 -22.43
CA THR A 368 26.86 0.26 -21.65
C THR A 368 27.80 1.44 -21.87
N SER A 369 28.85 1.30 -22.68
CA SER A 369 29.74 2.44 -22.92
C SER A 369 29.32 3.26 -24.14
N ARG A 370 29.30 4.59 -24.00
CA ARG A 370 29.12 5.56 -25.10
C ARG A 370 30.25 5.50 -26.14
N VAL A 371 31.29 4.71 -25.90
CA VAL A 371 32.47 4.50 -26.75
C VAL A 371 32.50 3.11 -27.41
N GLY A 372 31.42 2.33 -27.33
CA GLY A 372 31.28 1.08 -28.10
C GLY A 372 31.98 -0.16 -27.51
N VAL A 373 32.46 -0.09 -26.26
CA VAL A 373 32.95 -1.27 -25.53
C VAL A 373 31.80 -2.22 -25.23
N LYS A 374 31.98 -3.47 -25.70
CA LYS A 374 31.13 -4.62 -25.41
C LYS A 374 31.85 -5.52 -24.40
N PHE A 375 31.17 -5.86 -23.32
CA PHE A 375 31.68 -6.78 -22.30
C PHE A 375 30.91 -8.10 -22.39
N GLU A 376 31.62 -9.21 -22.53
CA GLU A 376 31.08 -10.57 -22.45
C GLU A 376 31.70 -11.30 -21.26
N LEU A 377 30.85 -11.75 -20.34
CA LEU A 377 31.25 -12.55 -19.19
C LEU A 377 30.62 -13.93 -19.31
N SER A 378 31.44 -14.97 -19.34
CA SER A 378 31.00 -16.37 -19.25
C SER A 378 31.54 -16.97 -17.96
N LEU A 379 30.64 -17.33 -17.04
CA LEU A 379 30.96 -18.06 -15.81
C LEU A 379 30.62 -19.53 -16.00
N ASP A 380 31.58 -20.43 -15.79
CA ASP A 380 31.36 -21.88 -15.77
C ASP A 380 31.76 -22.44 -14.41
N SER A 381 30.79 -22.98 -13.67
CA SER A 381 31.01 -23.55 -12.34
C SER A 381 31.46 -25.01 -12.37
N LYS A 382 31.79 -25.57 -13.55
CA LYS A 382 32.27 -26.96 -13.66
C LYS A 382 33.61 -27.19 -12.95
N ASP A 383 34.46 -26.16 -12.87
CA ASP A 383 35.83 -26.25 -12.33
C ASP A 383 36.10 -25.31 -11.15
N THR A 384 35.06 -24.77 -10.50
CA THR A 384 35.26 -23.87 -9.36
C THR A 384 35.81 -24.59 -8.13
N PHE A 385 36.91 -24.08 -7.57
CA PHE A 385 37.49 -24.56 -6.31
C PHE A 385 36.43 -24.57 -5.19
N LYS A 386 36.14 -25.75 -4.64
CA LYS A 386 35.31 -25.87 -3.45
C LYS A 386 36.13 -25.46 -2.24
N ARG A 387 35.83 -24.30 -1.65
CA ARG A 387 36.39 -23.92 -0.35
C ARG A 387 36.02 -24.96 0.68
N SER A 388 37.02 -25.57 1.30
CA SER A 388 36.88 -26.38 2.49
C SER A 388 36.59 -25.48 3.71
N PRO A 389 36.03 -26.04 4.79
CA PRO A 389 35.92 -25.34 6.07
C PRO A 389 37.28 -24.82 6.53
N PRO A 390 37.33 -23.70 7.29
CA PRO A 390 38.56 -23.19 7.88
C PRO A 390 39.35 -24.29 8.60
N GLY A 391 40.64 -24.45 8.26
CA GLY A 391 41.51 -25.48 8.83
C GLY A 391 41.54 -26.82 8.08
N LYS A 392 40.91 -26.96 6.91
CA LYS A 392 41.04 -28.13 6.02
C LYS A 392 41.58 -27.76 4.65
N TYR A 393 42.36 -28.65 4.02
CA TYR A 393 42.95 -28.46 2.68
C TYR A 393 41.91 -28.49 1.55
N CYS A 394 42.16 -27.74 0.48
CA CYS A 394 41.46 -27.92 -0.79
C CYS A 394 41.86 -29.28 -1.40
N SER A 395 40.91 -30.04 -1.95
CA SER A 395 41.16 -31.40 -2.48
C SER A 395 42.14 -31.48 -3.66
N GLN A 396 42.58 -30.34 -4.19
CA GLN A 396 43.49 -30.22 -5.34
C GLN A 396 44.64 -29.24 -5.08
N ASN A 397 45.03 -29.00 -3.82
CA ASN A 397 46.11 -28.06 -3.44
C ASN A 397 47.51 -28.39 -4.00
N ARG A 398 47.66 -29.48 -4.75
CA ARG A 398 48.91 -29.92 -5.40
C ARG A 398 48.83 -29.95 -6.93
N ALA A 399 47.71 -29.55 -7.53
CA ALA A 399 47.60 -29.43 -8.97
C ALA A 399 48.17 -28.08 -9.44
N GLY A 400 49.09 -28.08 -10.41
CA GLY A 400 49.64 -26.85 -11.00
C GLY A 400 50.54 -26.04 -10.05
N VAL A 401 51.29 -26.69 -9.15
CA VAL A 401 52.21 -26.00 -8.23
C VAL A 401 53.31 -25.29 -9.01
N LEU A 402 53.31 -23.96 -8.95
CA LEU A 402 54.32 -23.12 -9.60
C LEU A 402 55.63 -23.07 -8.80
N ARG A 403 55.52 -22.99 -7.47
CA ARG A 403 56.67 -22.92 -6.54
C ARG A 403 56.30 -23.39 -5.14
N GLU A 404 57.25 -24.04 -4.46
CA GLU A 404 57.09 -24.52 -3.08
C GLU A 404 57.81 -23.59 -2.08
N PHE A 405 57.14 -23.27 -0.97
CA PHE A 405 57.67 -22.47 0.14
C PHE A 405 57.62 -23.32 1.42
N LYS A 406 58.77 -23.87 1.81
CA LYS A 406 58.86 -24.79 2.95
C LYS A 406 58.87 -24.02 4.26
N THR A 407 58.07 -24.46 5.23
CA THR A 407 58.17 -23.96 6.60
C THR A 407 59.49 -24.43 7.23
N ALA A 408 60.13 -23.57 8.02
CA ALA A 408 61.38 -23.90 8.70
C ALA A 408 61.16 -24.83 9.92
N SER A 409 59.98 -24.75 10.52
CA SER A 409 59.52 -25.60 11.63
C SER A 409 58.00 -25.77 11.57
N ASP A 410 57.44 -26.56 12.48
CA ASP A 410 55.99 -26.72 12.65
C ASP A 410 55.36 -25.58 13.48
N SER A 411 56.12 -24.52 13.79
CA SER A 411 55.58 -23.37 14.49
C SER A 411 54.66 -22.53 13.59
N MET A 412 53.58 -22.00 14.18
CA MET A 412 52.66 -21.09 13.48
C MET A 412 53.38 -19.85 12.90
N SER A 413 54.41 -19.36 13.58
CA SER A 413 55.21 -18.23 13.12
C SER A 413 55.91 -18.52 11.79
N ASP A 414 56.48 -19.71 11.64
CA ASP A 414 57.16 -20.09 10.39
C ASP A 414 56.17 -20.48 9.28
N ALA A 415 54.98 -20.97 9.62
CA ALA A 415 53.88 -21.16 8.67
C ALA A 415 53.40 -19.82 8.08
N ILE A 416 53.22 -18.80 8.92
CA ILE A 416 52.85 -17.43 8.47
C ILE A 416 53.94 -16.83 7.59
N LYS A 417 55.22 -17.03 7.92
CA LYS A 417 56.33 -16.57 7.07
C LYS A 417 56.33 -17.25 5.70
N ALA A 418 56.14 -18.57 5.65
CA ALA A 418 56.06 -19.30 4.38
C ALA A 418 54.84 -18.86 3.54
N GLN A 419 53.69 -18.61 4.19
CA GLN A 419 52.52 -18.03 3.53
C GLN A 419 52.84 -16.67 2.90
N THR A 420 53.43 -15.77 3.69
CA THR A 420 53.76 -14.41 3.25
C THR A 420 54.71 -14.44 2.05
N GLN A 421 55.72 -15.32 2.07
CA GLN A 421 56.64 -15.50 0.95
C GLN A 421 55.94 -16.03 -0.30
N CYS A 422 55.01 -16.97 -0.14
CA CYS A 422 54.20 -17.45 -1.25
C CYS A 422 53.36 -16.32 -1.85
N GLU A 423 52.65 -15.56 -1.01
CA GLU A 423 51.78 -14.46 -1.47
C GLU A 423 52.59 -13.40 -2.22
N GLN A 424 53.76 -13.02 -1.71
CA GLN A 424 54.68 -12.11 -2.39
C GLN A 424 55.13 -12.62 -3.77
N TYR A 425 55.44 -13.91 -3.90
CA TYR A 425 55.74 -14.51 -5.20
C TYR A 425 54.52 -14.47 -6.13
N CYS A 426 53.33 -14.77 -5.59
CA CYS A 426 52.09 -14.80 -6.35
C CYS A 426 51.72 -13.42 -6.92
N PHE A 427 52.01 -12.34 -6.19
CA PHE A 427 51.82 -10.97 -6.68
C PHE A 427 52.70 -10.61 -7.88
N THR A 428 53.83 -11.31 -8.06
CA THR A 428 54.78 -11.04 -9.15
C THR A 428 54.63 -11.99 -10.33
N GLU A 429 53.90 -13.09 -10.16
CA GLU A 429 53.78 -14.15 -11.16
C GLU A 429 52.38 -14.17 -11.77
N ALA A 430 52.28 -13.93 -13.08
CA ALA A 430 50.99 -13.75 -13.76
C ALA A 430 50.13 -15.03 -13.73
N ASP A 431 50.78 -16.19 -13.69
CA ASP A 431 50.10 -17.49 -13.66
C ASP A 431 49.72 -17.93 -12.23
N CYS A 432 50.12 -17.19 -11.20
CA CYS A 432 49.81 -17.52 -9.82
C CYS A 432 48.45 -16.98 -9.40
N TRP A 433 47.52 -17.90 -9.14
CA TRP A 433 46.13 -17.57 -8.76
C TRP A 433 45.86 -17.74 -7.25
N GLY A 434 46.81 -18.30 -6.49
CA GLY A 434 46.65 -18.47 -5.05
C GLY A 434 47.80 -19.20 -4.37
N CYS A 435 47.83 -19.09 -3.04
CA CYS A 435 48.82 -19.70 -2.17
C CYS A 435 48.18 -20.65 -1.16
N SER A 436 48.83 -21.78 -0.91
CA SER A 436 48.47 -22.71 0.16
C SER A 436 49.70 -23.10 0.96
N VAL A 437 49.60 -23.10 2.29
CA VAL A 437 50.66 -23.60 3.18
C VAL A 437 50.29 -25.00 3.65
N ASP A 438 51.18 -25.97 3.41
CA ASP A 438 51.08 -27.29 4.00
C ASP A 438 51.56 -27.19 5.45
N CYS A 439 50.65 -27.22 6.42
CA CYS A 439 51.03 -27.49 7.80
C CYS A 439 51.34 -28.98 7.91
N ARG A 440 52.58 -29.37 8.22
CA ARG A 440 52.84 -30.76 8.60
C ARG A 440 51.90 -31.10 9.76
N SER A 441 51.16 -32.18 9.60
CA SER A 441 50.16 -32.65 10.56
C SER A 441 50.75 -32.66 11.97
N ALA A 442 50.03 -32.07 12.92
CA ALA A 442 50.17 -32.38 14.34
C ALA A 442 49.93 -33.87 14.60
#